data_AF-A0A4Z2ICM9-F1
#
_entry.id   AF-A0A4Z2ICM9-F1
#
_cell.length_a   1.000
_cell.length_b   1.000
_cell.length_c   1.000
_cell.angle_alpha   90.00
_cell.angle_beta   90.00
_cell.angle_gamma   90.00
#
_symmetry.space_group_name_H-M   'P 1'
#
loop_
_entity.id
_entity.type
_entity.pdbx_description
1 polymer ?
#
loop_
_entity_poly.entity_id
_entity_poly.type
_entity_poly.pdbx_seq_one_letter_code
_entity_poly.pdbx_strand_id
1 'polypeptide(L)'
;METAVMTQLQSTILERSDSLYKVLDLIAELDCLMALSTASQEYGYTSPKLASHRKITVTQGRHPLLELCSPVFVANSFQSSESQGRVKVITGPNSSGKSIYLKQVGRSEK
;
A
#
# COMPACT_ATOMS: atom_id res chain seq x y z
N MET A 1 32.37 23.86 -30.77
CA MET A 1 32.96 24.12 -29.44
C MET A 1 32.02 23.64 -28.33
N GLU A 2 30.74 24.02 -28.36
CA GLU A 2 29.72 23.52 -27.41
C GLU A 2 29.58 21.99 -27.35
N THR A 3 29.57 21.32 -28.51
CA THR A 3 29.42 19.85 -28.56
C THR A 3 30.54 19.13 -27.80
N ALA A 4 31.78 19.65 -27.86
CA ALA A 4 32.91 19.05 -27.15
C ALA A 4 32.78 19.20 -25.63
N VAL A 5 32.32 20.37 -25.18
CA VAL A 5 32.04 20.63 -23.76
C VAL A 5 30.91 19.71 -23.26
N MET A 6 29.85 19.51 -24.05
CA MET A 6 28.75 18.62 -23.70
C MET A 6 29.20 17.16 -23.57
N THR A 7 29.99 16.66 -24.54
CA THR A 7 30.51 15.29 -24.49
C THR A 7 31.44 15.08 -23.29
N GLN A 8 32.25 16.07 -22.94
CA GLN A 8 33.14 16.00 -21.78
C GLN A 8 32.36 15.96 -20.46
N LEU A 9 31.29 16.76 -20.35
CA LEU A 9 30.39 16.71 -19.19
C LEU A 9 29.71 15.34 -19.08
N GLN A 10 29.19 14.81 -20.18
CA GLN A 10 28.56 13.48 -20.21
C GLN A 10 29.53 12.39 -19.77
N SER A 11 30.77 12.39 -20.27
CA SER A 11 31.80 11.42 -19.85
C SER A 11 32.05 11.50 -18.33
N THR A 12 32.19 12.72 -17.80
CA THR A 12 32.42 12.95 -16.37
C THR A 12 31.28 12.42 -15.50
N ILE A 13 30.03 12.61 -15.95
CA ILE A 13 28.83 12.10 -15.26
C ILE A 13 28.78 10.58 -15.34
N LEU A 14 29.05 9.99 -16.51
CA LEU A 14 29.02 8.55 -16.72
C LEU A 14 30.06 7.82 -15.86
N GLU A 15 31.23 8.41 -15.63
CA GLU A 15 32.26 7.90 -14.70
C GLU A 15 31.79 7.81 -13.23
N ARG A 16 30.68 8.46 -12.88
CA ARG A 16 30.09 8.45 -11.52
C ARG A 16 28.66 7.93 -11.50
N SER A 17 28.16 7.41 -12.63
CA SER A 17 26.77 6.98 -12.80
C SER A 17 26.31 5.96 -11.75
N ASP A 18 27.14 4.97 -11.41
CA ASP A 18 26.81 3.97 -10.38
C ASP A 18 26.49 4.60 -9.01
N SER A 19 27.26 5.60 -8.60
CA SER A 19 27.02 6.31 -7.34
C SER A 19 25.74 7.15 -7.42
N LEU A 20 25.46 7.76 -8.59
CA LEU A 20 24.24 8.52 -8.81
C LEU A 20 23.01 7.61 -8.73
N TYR A 21 23.04 6.43 -9.37
CA TYR A 21 21.94 5.47 -9.30
C TYR A 21 21.68 4.98 -7.87
N LYS A 22 22.74 4.69 -7.09
CA LYS A 22 22.58 4.34 -5.67
C LYS A 22 21.89 5.44 -4.87
N VAL A 23 22.24 6.70 -5.12
CA VAL A 23 21.60 7.84 -4.46
C VAL A 23 20.14 7.96 -4.91
N LEU A 24 19.85 7.76 -6.19
CA LEU A 24 18.48 7.78 -6.71
C LEU A 24 17.61 6.69 -6.06
N ASP A 25 18.13 5.47 -5.91
CA ASP A 25 17.41 4.38 -5.26
C ASP A 25 17.08 4.71 -3.80
N LEU A 26 18.04 5.25 -3.06
CA LEU A 26 17.85 5.66 -1.66
C LEU A 26 16.82 6.80 -1.53
N ILE A 27 16.86 7.78 -2.44
CA ILE A 27 15.90 8.89 -2.44
C ILE A 27 14.51 8.37 -2.81
N ALA A 28 14.39 7.46 -3.77
CA ALA A 28 13.11 6.87 -4.14
C ALA A 28 12.48 6.06 -2.99
N GLU A 29 13.29 5.29 -2.26
CA GLU A 29 12.84 4.59 -1.05
C GLU A 29 12.36 5.58 0.02
N LEU A 30 13.13 6.64 0.27
CA LEU A 30 12.77 7.68 1.22
C LEU A 30 11.44 8.37 0.85
N ASP A 31 11.26 8.71 -0.43
CA ASP A 31 10.02 9.33 -0.93
C ASP A 31 8.81 8.41 -0.70
N CYS A 32 8.94 7.12 -1.00
CA CYS A 32 7.89 6.13 -0.73
C CYS A 32 7.54 6.05 0.76
N LEU A 33 8.55 6.02 1.64
CA LEU A 33 8.33 5.97 3.09
C LEU A 33 7.66 7.25 3.62
N MET A 34 8.06 8.41 3.09
CA MET A 34 7.43 9.69 3.42
C MET A 34 5.98 9.72 2.96
N ALA A 35 5.68 9.28 1.73
CA ALA A 35 4.33 9.19 1.21
C ALA A 35 3.45 8.26 2.07
N LEU A 36 3.97 7.09 2.48
CA LEU A 36 3.27 6.16 3.38
C LEU A 36 3.01 6.78 4.76
N SER A 37 3.97 7.51 5.31
CA SER A 37 3.82 8.21 6.59
C SER A 37 2.73 9.29 6.51
N THR A 38 2.77 10.13 5.48
CA THR A 38 1.77 11.18 5.25
C THR A 38 0.37 10.58 5.09
N ALA A 39 0.22 9.57 4.23
CA ALA A 39 -1.06 8.87 4.05
C ALA A 39 -1.55 8.23 5.35
N SER A 40 -0.66 7.68 6.17
CA SER A 40 -1.04 7.08 7.45
C SER A 40 -1.57 8.12 8.45
N GLN A 41 -1.00 9.32 8.48
CA GLN A 41 -1.48 10.40 9.33
C GLN A 41 -2.79 10.99 8.81
N GLU A 42 -2.88 11.26 7.51
CA GLU A 42 -4.05 11.87 6.88
C GLU A 42 -5.28 10.97 6.97
N TYR A 43 -5.11 9.67 6.68
CA TYR A 43 -6.23 8.72 6.66
C TYR A 43 -6.35 7.89 7.94
N GLY A 44 -5.51 8.14 8.94
CA GLY A 44 -5.52 7.39 10.21
C GLY A 44 -5.21 5.91 10.03
N TYR A 45 -4.28 5.56 9.16
CA TYR A 45 -3.81 4.17 9.03
C TYR A 45 -2.90 3.79 10.20
N THR A 46 -2.90 2.51 10.52
CA THR A 46 -2.11 1.94 11.61
C THR A 46 -1.12 0.93 11.05
N SER A 47 0.10 0.94 11.57
CA SER A 47 1.11 -0.06 11.20
C SER A 47 0.64 -1.48 11.57
N PRO A 48 0.56 -2.41 10.62
CA PRO A 48 0.12 -3.77 10.88
C PRO A 48 1.16 -4.56 11.68
N LYS A 49 0.71 -5.53 12.47
CA LYS A 49 1.59 -6.46 13.19
C LYS A 49 1.70 -7.77 12.43
N LEU A 50 2.93 -8.21 12.16
CA LEU A 50 3.17 -9.53 11.57
C LEU A 50 2.85 -10.62 12.58
N ALA A 51 2.06 -11.62 12.15
CA ALA A 51 1.70 -12.77 12.96
C ALA A 51 2.61 -13.96 12.65
N SER A 52 3.00 -14.73 13.68
CA SER A 52 3.80 -15.96 13.54
C SER A 52 3.01 -17.15 12.97
N HIS A 53 1.68 -17.09 13.03
CA HIS A 53 0.78 -18.13 12.57
C HIS A 53 -0.17 -17.59 11.50
N ARG A 54 -0.86 -18.48 10.79
CA ARG A 54 -1.84 -18.14 9.74
C ARG A 54 -3.10 -17.49 10.34
N LYS A 55 -2.96 -16.23 10.75
CA LYS A 55 -4.01 -15.42 11.36
C LYS A 55 -4.07 -14.06 10.69
N ILE A 56 -5.28 -13.63 10.36
CA ILE A 56 -5.58 -12.26 9.93
C ILE A 56 -6.61 -11.70 10.91
N THR A 57 -6.34 -10.51 11.43
CA THR A 57 -7.27 -9.80 12.30
C THR A 57 -7.24 -8.33 11.91
N VAL A 58 -8.39 -7.84 11.49
CA VAL A 58 -8.63 -6.45 11.13
C VAL A 58 -9.74 -5.94 12.04
N THR A 59 -9.45 -4.88 12.78
CA THR A 59 -10.42 -4.22 13.67
C THR A 59 -10.80 -2.89 13.06
N GLN A 60 -12.10 -2.63 12.89
CA GLN A 60 -12.59 -1.38 12.26
C GLN A 60 -11.88 -1.06 10.94
N GLY A 61 -11.69 -2.08 10.10
CA GLY A 61 -11.05 -1.92 8.80
C GLY A 61 -11.91 -1.12 7.83
N ARG A 62 -11.25 -0.35 6.97
CA ARG A 62 -11.89 0.51 5.96
C ARG A 62 -11.34 0.19 4.58
N HIS A 63 -12.15 0.34 3.54
CA HIS A 63 -11.70 0.15 2.17
C HIS A 63 -11.05 1.46 1.68
N PRO A 64 -9.73 1.50 1.43
CA PRO A 64 -8.97 2.76 1.29
C PRO A 64 -9.49 3.67 0.17
N LEU A 65 -9.92 3.09 -0.96
CA LEU A 65 -10.47 3.89 -2.06
C LEU A 65 -11.94 4.28 -1.87
N LEU A 66 -12.74 3.45 -1.20
CA LEU A 66 -14.18 3.72 -1.13
C LEU A 66 -14.50 4.77 -0.07
N GLU A 67 -13.71 4.79 1.00
CA GLU A 67 -13.79 5.83 2.03
C GLU A 67 -13.59 7.23 1.44
N LEU A 68 -12.72 7.38 0.43
CA LEU A 68 -12.50 8.66 -0.26
C LEU A 68 -13.63 9.05 -1.22
N CYS A 69 -14.43 8.07 -1.67
CA CYS A 69 -15.51 8.29 -2.62
C CYS A 69 -16.90 8.35 -1.98
N SER A 70 -17.02 8.02 -0.69
CA SER A 70 -18.30 7.95 0.01
C SER A 70 -18.31 8.89 1.21
N PRO A 71 -19.32 9.76 1.38
CA PRO A 71 -19.40 10.67 2.53
C PRO A 71 -19.60 9.94 3.86
N VAL A 72 -20.08 8.70 3.80
CA VAL A 72 -20.25 7.83 4.97
C VAL A 72 -19.70 6.45 4.63
N PHE A 73 -18.77 5.94 5.43
CA PHE A 73 -18.25 4.60 5.32
C PHE A 73 -18.35 3.90 6.68
N VAL A 74 -18.94 2.70 6.70
CA VAL A 74 -19.04 1.88 7.92
C VAL A 74 -17.86 0.92 7.94
N ALA A 75 -16.98 1.11 8.94
CA ALA A 75 -15.83 0.26 9.16
C ALA A 75 -16.25 -1.16 9.58
N ASN A 76 -15.53 -2.16 9.07
CA ASN A 76 -15.85 -3.57 9.29
C ASN A 76 -14.65 -4.33 9.86
N SER A 77 -14.91 -5.17 10.86
CA SER A 77 -13.89 -6.06 11.42
C SER A 77 -13.89 -7.42 10.70
N PHE A 78 -12.72 -8.06 10.66
CA PHE A 78 -12.53 -9.37 10.05
C PHE A 78 -11.54 -10.20 10.88
N GLN A 79 -11.84 -11.48 11.07
CA GLN A 79 -10.96 -12.41 11.75
C GLN A 79 -10.95 -13.76 11.04
N SER A 80 -9.75 -14.26 10.79
CA SER A 80 -9.50 -15.60 10.26
C SER A 80 -8.31 -16.21 11.00
N SER A 81 -8.51 -17.42 11.52
CA SER A 81 -7.49 -18.22 12.21
C SER A 81 -7.91 -19.70 12.17
N GLU A 82 -7.05 -20.59 12.64
CA GLU A 82 -7.41 -22.02 12.79
C GLU A 82 -8.63 -22.22 13.70
N SER A 83 -8.68 -21.50 14.83
CA SER A 83 -9.79 -21.56 15.78
C SER A 83 -11.07 -20.86 15.32
N GLN A 84 -10.96 -19.82 14.48
CA GLN A 84 -12.09 -19.02 14.02
C GLN A 84 -12.66 -19.52 12.67
N GLY A 85 -12.05 -20.55 12.08
CA GLY A 85 -12.40 -21.04 10.75
C GLY A 85 -11.80 -20.18 9.64
N ARG A 86 -11.22 -20.86 8.64
CA ARG A 86 -10.49 -20.25 7.52
C ARG A 86 -11.38 -19.84 6.35
N VAL A 87 -12.59 -20.42 6.27
CA VAL A 87 -13.57 -20.16 5.22
C VAL A 87 -14.73 -19.38 5.84
N LYS A 88 -15.11 -18.27 5.22
CA LYS A 88 -16.22 -17.42 5.67
C LYS A 88 -17.26 -17.33 4.56
N VAL A 89 -18.51 -17.64 4.89
CA VAL A 89 -19.65 -17.48 3.97
C VAL A 89 -20.34 -16.17 4.32
N ILE A 90 -20.45 -15.26 3.34
CA ILE A 90 -21.02 -13.93 3.52
C ILE A 90 -22.33 -13.86 2.74
N THR A 91 -23.45 -13.75 3.46
CA THR A 91 -24.79 -13.66 2.90
C THR A 91 -25.42 -12.31 3.22
N GLY A 92 -26.34 -11.85 2.37
CA GLY A 92 -27.10 -10.61 2.60
C GLY A 92 -27.73 -10.07 1.32
N PRO A 93 -28.64 -9.09 1.43
CA PRO A 93 -29.33 -8.48 0.29
C PRO A 93 -28.39 -7.87 -0.75
N ASN A 94 -28.86 -7.69 -1.98
CA ASN A 94 -28.10 -6.92 -2.98
C ASN A 94 -27.82 -5.50 -2.47
N SER A 95 -26.69 -4.93 -2.88
CA SER A 95 -26.21 -3.62 -2.44
C SER A 95 -25.87 -3.47 -0.95
N SER A 96 -25.82 -4.57 -0.18
CA SER A 96 -25.44 -4.54 1.25
C SER A 96 -23.91 -4.45 1.50
N GLY A 97 -23.11 -4.12 0.48
CA GLY A 97 -21.66 -3.96 0.63
C GLY A 97 -20.82 -5.25 0.69
N LYS A 98 -21.38 -6.45 0.45
CA LYS A 98 -20.65 -7.73 0.51
C LYS A 98 -19.37 -7.75 -0.35
N SER A 99 -19.45 -7.26 -1.59
CA SER A 99 -18.30 -7.22 -2.50
C SER A 99 -17.23 -6.22 -2.05
N ILE A 100 -17.64 -5.13 -1.41
CA ILE A 100 -16.73 -4.12 -0.84
C ILE A 100 -16.00 -4.72 0.36
N TYR A 101 -16.72 -5.41 1.25
CA TYR A 101 -16.15 -6.11 2.39
C TYR A 101 -15.10 -7.15 1.96
N LEU A 102 -15.39 -7.94 0.92
CA LEU A 102 -14.44 -8.91 0.37
C LEU A 102 -13.17 -8.23 -0.19
N LYS A 103 -13.33 -7.14 -0.96
CA LYS A 103 -12.21 -6.36 -1.51
C LYS A 103 -11.38 -5.63 -0.44
N GLN A 104 -11.99 -5.30 0.69
CA GLN A 104 -11.28 -4.69 1.82
C GLN A 104 -10.33 -5.69 2.47
N VAL A 105 -10.76 -6.93 2.65
CA VAL A 105 -10.02 -7.97 3.38
C VAL A 105 -9.00 -8.68 2.49
N GLY A 106 -9.32 -8.87 1.22
CA GLY A 106 -8.50 -9.63 0.29
C GLY A 106 -8.33 -8.93 -1.05
N ARG A 107 -7.14 -9.10 -1.63
CA ARG A 107 -6.87 -8.76 -3.02
C ARG A 107 -7.61 -9.79 -3.88
N SER A 108 -8.63 -9.34 -4.61
CA SER A 108 -9.25 -10.16 -5.66
C SER A 108 -8.34 -10.08 -6.87
N GLU A 109 -7.33 -10.94 -6.94
CA GLU A 109 -6.60 -11.15 -8.19
C GLU A 109 -7.51 -11.94 -9.14
N LYS A 110 -7.66 -11.39 -10.35
CA LYS A 110 -7.99 -12.19 -11.53
C LYS A 110 -6.68 -12.65 -12.14
#